data_AF-A0A6P0S0B0-F1
#
_entry.id   AF-A0A6P0S0B0-F1
#
_cell.length_a   1.000
_cell.length_b   1.000
_cell.length_c   1.000
_cell.angle_alpha   90.00
_cell.angle_beta   90.00
_cell.angle_gamma   90.00
#
_symmetry.space_group_name_H-M   'P 1'
#
loop_
_entity.id
_entity.type
_entity.pdbx_description
1 polymer ?
#
loop_
_entity_poly.entity_id
_entity_poly.type
_entity_poly.pdbx_seq_one_letter_code
_entity_poly.pdbx_strand_id
1 'polypeptide(L)' 'MTSQLHQAINLAQSLSLSEQLELLKILSTIIQKNHALETQSLLEEDNTDFSADSFRKSWQQAVTGQTLPISQIWEGIDLD' A
#
# COMPACT_ATOMS: atom_id res chain seq x y z
N MET A 1 23.49 9.74 1.11
CA MET A 1 22.61 10.91 0.82
C MET A 1 23.37 11.88 -0.06
N THR A 2 22.75 12.38 -1.14
CA THR A 2 23.41 13.35 -2.04
C THR A 2 23.62 14.69 -1.32
N SER A 3 24.68 15.44 -1.67
CA SER A 3 24.97 16.78 -1.13
C SER A 3 23.76 17.73 -1.25
N GLN A 4 23.01 17.59 -2.34
CA GLN A 4 21.83 18.38 -2.64
C GLN A 4 20.67 18.12 -1.67
N LEU A 5 20.49 16.88 -1.21
CA LEU A 5 19.44 16.55 -0.26
C LEU A 5 19.69 17.18 1.11
N HIS A 6 20.95 17.17 1.57
CA HIS A 6 21.32 17.87 2.81
C HIS A 6 21.08 19.38 2.71
N GLN A 7 21.40 19.99 1.57
CA GLN A 7 21.12 21.41 1.34
C GLN A 7 19.61 21.71 1.37
N ALA A 8 18.79 20.88 0.73
CA ALA A 8 17.34 21.03 0.74
C ALA A 8 16.75 20.90 2.16
N ILE A 9 17.26 19.97 2.98
CA ILE A 9 16.83 19.81 4.38
C ILE A 9 17.19 21.04 5.21
N ASN A 10 18.43 21.54 5.08
CA ASN A 10 18.85 22.75 5.80
C ASN A 10 18.02 23.97 5.41
N LEU A 11 17.69 24.12 4.12
CA LEU A 11 16.79 25.18 3.65
C LEU A 11 15.38 25.04 4.25
N ALA A 12 14.81 23.84 4.24
CA ALA A 12 13.49 23.59 4.82
C ALA A 12 13.44 23.91 6.33
N GLN A 13 14.53 23.65 7.05
CA GLN A 13 14.64 23.98 8.48
C GLN A 13 14.73 25.49 8.74
N SER A 14 15.24 26.28 7.78
CA SER A 14 15.33 27.74 7.89
C SER A 14 14.04 28.49 7.56
N LEU A 15 13.04 27.80 6.98
CA LEU A 15 11.74 28.37 6.64
C LEU A 15 10.89 28.67 7.88
N SER A 16 9.95 29.61 7.74
CA SER A 16 8.92 29.84 8.75
C SER A 16 7.95 28.66 8.85
N LEU A 17 7.22 28.55 9.96
CA LEU A 17 6.25 27.46 10.17
C LEU A 17 5.18 27.39 9.07
N SER A 18 4.69 28.55 8.58
CA SER A 18 3.71 28.59 7.49
C SER A 18 4.26 28.02 6.19
N GLU A 19 5.50 28.36 5.86
CA GLU A 19 6.18 27.87 4.65
C GLU A 19 6.52 26.38 4.78
N GLN A 20 6.87 25.90 5.98
CA GLN A 20 7.08 24.46 6.23
C GLN A 20 5.78 23.66 6.02
N LEU A 21 4.63 24.18 6.47
CA LEU A 21 3.34 23.52 6.27
C LEU A 21 2.90 23.51 4.80
N GLU A 22 3.20 24.58 4.06
CA GLU A 22 2.94 24.65 2.62
C GLU A 22 3.84 23.67 1.85
N LEU A 23 5.14 23.64 2.18
CA LEU A 23 6.09 22.67 1.63
C LEU A 23 5.63 21.22 1.90
N LEU A 24 5.17 20.91 3.12
CA LEU A 24 4.65 19.60 3.47
C LEU A 24 3.46 19.19 2.58
N LYS A 25 2.50 20.10 2.35
CA LYS A 25 1.35 19.85 1.47
C LYS A 25 1.79 19.57 0.03
N ILE A 26 2.74 20.35 -0.48
CA ILE A 26 3.27 20.17 -1.83
C ILE A 26 3.98 18.82 -1.96
N LEU A 27 4.87 18.48 -1.02
CA LEU A 27 5.58 17.21 -1.01
C LEU A 27 4.63 16.02 -0.90
N SER A 28 3.61 16.10 -0.04
CA SER A 28 2.56 15.08 0.06
C SER A 28 1.86 14.87 -1.27
N THR A 29 1.50 15.94 -1.97
CA THR A 29 0.84 15.88 -3.28
C THR A 29 1.75 15.23 -4.33
N ILE A 30 3.04 15.57 -4.33
CA ILE A 30 4.04 14.98 -5.25
C ILE A 30 4.20 13.49 -4.99
N ILE A 31 4.33 13.07 -3.73
CA ILE A 31 4.46 11.67 -3.34
C ILE A 31 3.22 10.88 -3.76
N GLN A 32 2.02 11.41 -3.52
CA GLN A 32 0.77 10.78 -3.96
C GLN A 32 0.69 10.61 -5.47
N LYS A 33 1.07 11.64 -6.23
CA LYS A 33 1.08 11.59 -7.69
C LYS A 33 2.09 10.57 -8.22
N ASN A 34 3.30 10.52 -7.65
CA ASN A 34 4.32 9.57 -8.03
C ASN A 34 3.88 8.13 -7.72
N HIS A 35 3.31 7.88 -6.53
CA HIS A 35 2.73 6.58 -6.21
C HIS A 35 1.59 6.17 -7.14
N ALA A 36 0.72 7.10 -7.54
CA ALA A 36 -0.34 6.80 -8.50
C ALA A 36 0.23 6.39 -9.88
N LEU A 37 1.33 7.01 -10.31
CA LEU A 37 2.04 6.65 -11.55
C LEU A 37 2.76 5.31 -11.43
N GLU A 38 3.42 5.04 -10.30
CA GLU A 38 4.03 3.73 -10.01
C GLU A 38 2.98 2.62 -9.94
N THR A 39 1.82 2.89 -9.35
CA THR A 39 0.70 1.95 -9.28
C THR A 39 0.13 1.69 -10.67
N GLN A 40 -0.03 2.72 -11.51
CA GLN A 40 -0.44 2.53 -12.91
C GLN A 40 0.57 1.70 -13.72
N SER A 41 1.87 1.85 -13.44
CA SER A 41 2.91 1.04 -14.08
C SER A 41 2.98 -0.41 -13.57
N LEU A 42 2.54 -0.68 -12.34
CA LEU A 42 2.47 -2.03 -11.76
C LEU A 42 1.17 -2.78 -12.09
N LEU A 43 0.09 -2.06 -12.39
CA LEU A 43 -1.21 -2.63 -12.76
C LEU A 43 -1.25 -3.25 -14.16
N GLU A 44 -0.23 -3.06 -15.00
CA GLU A 44 -0.14 -3.80 -16.28
C GLU A 44 0.35 -5.25 -16.08
N GLU A 45 0.92 -5.61 -14.92
CA GLU A 45 1.43 -6.97 -14.65
C GLU A 45 0.61 -7.79 -13.63
N ASP A 46 -0.24 -7.15 -12.82
CA ASP A 46 -1.02 -7.86 -11.80
C ASP A 46 -2.52 -7.81 -12.10
N ASN A 47 -3.02 -8.84 -12.79
CA ASN A 47 -4.45 -9.15 -12.91
C ASN A 47 -5.03 -9.65 -11.58
N THR A 48 -4.70 -9.00 -10.46
CA THR A 48 -5.35 -9.25 -9.17
C THR A 48 -6.39 -8.17 -8.94
N ASP A 49 -7.50 -8.26 -9.69
CA ASP A 49 -8.65 -7.39 -9.48
C ASP A 49 -9.25 -7.71 -8.10
N PHE A 50 -9.02 -6.82 -7.14
CA PHE A 50 -9.55 -6.98 -5.79
C PHE A 50 -11.07 -6.86 -5.81
N SER A 51 -11.77 -7.98 -5.61
CA SER A 51 -13.22 -7.99 -5.47
C SER A 51 -13.63 -7.82 -4.01
N ALA A 52 -14.17 -6.65 -3.68
CA ALA A 52 -14.77 -6.37 -2.37
C ALA A 52 -15.90 -7.36 -2.01
N ASP A 53 -16.60 -7.89 -3.02
CA ASP A 53 -17.62 -8.92 -2.83
C ASP A 53 -17.02 -10.26 -2.40
N SER A 54 -15.90 -10.67 -3.00
CA SER A 54 -15.17 -11.87 -2.60
C SER A 54 -14.65 -11.75 -1.16
N PHE A 55 -14.10 -10.58 -0.80
CA PHE A 55 -13.65 -10.31 0.57
C PHE A 55 -14.81 -10.37 1.58
N ARG A 56 -15.96 -9.75 1.28
CA ARG A 56 -17.11 -9.78 2.17
C ARG A 56 -17.63 -11.20 2.39
N LYS A 57 -17.69 -12.02 1.34
CA LYS A 57 -18.11 -13.42 1.43
C LYS A 57 -17.17 -14.24 2.31
N SER A 58 -15.85 -14.13 2.08
CA SER A 58 -14.86 -14.87 2.88
C SER A 58 -14.86 -14.40 4.34
N TRP A 59 -15.04 -13.11 4.60
CA TRP A 59 -15.19 -12.56 5.95
C TRP A 59 -16.42 -13.11 6.67
N GLN A 60 -17.57 -13.15 5.99
CA GLN A 60 -18.80 -13.73 6.55
C GLN A 60 -18.62 -15.20 6.90
N GLN A 61 -17.98 -15.99 6.03
CA GLN A 61 -17.68 -17.40 6.28
C GLN A 61 -16.78 -17.58 7.52
N ALA A 62 -15.77 -16.73 7.68
CA ALA A 62 -14.89 -16.75 8.86
C ALA A 62 -15.65 -16.45 10.16
N VAL A 63 -16.50 -15.43 10.16
CA VAL A 63 -17.24 -15.01 11.36
C VAL A 63 -18.34 -16.01 11.73
N THR A 64 -18.97 -16.67 10.75
CA THR A 64 -20.00 -17.69 11.02
C THR A 64 -19.43 -19.07 11.34
N GLY A 65 -18.10 -19.23 11.33
CA GLY A 65 -17.44 -20.52 11.52
C GLY A 65 -17.66 -21.49 10.35
N GLN A 66 -18.12 -21.00 9.19
CA GLN A 66 -18.24 -21.78 7.97
C GLN A 66 -16.91 -21.81 7.22
N THR A 67 -15.85 -22.26 7.91
CA THR A 67 -14.50 -22.40 7.39
C THR A 67 -14.02 -23.83 7.55
N LEU A 68 -13.12 -24.24 6.67
CA LEU A 68 -12.42 -25.50 6.82
C LEU A 68 -11.23 -25.28 7.78
N PRO A 69 -11.02 -26.14 8.80
CA PRO A 69 -9.82 -26.09 9.62
C PRO A 69 -8.57 -26.27 8.75
N ILE A 70 -7.50 -25.52 9.04
CA ILE A 70 -6.25 -25.61 8.28
C ILE A 70 -5.69 -27.04 8.26
N SER A 71 -5.91 -27.80 9.33
CA SER A 71 -5.50 -29.21 9.44
C SER A 71 -6.21 -30.13 8.45
N GLN A 72 -7.41 -29.77 7.98
CA GLN A 72 -8.18 -30.55 7.02
C GLN A 72 -7.91 -30.16 5.55
N ILE A 73 -7.19 -29.06 5.31
CA ILE A 73 -6.81 -28.66 3.95
C ILE A 73 -5.85 -29.69 3.33
N TRP A 74 -5.04 -30.34 4.15
CA TRP A 74 -4.05 -31.33 3.74
C TRP A 74 -4.57 -32.77 3.78
N GLU A 75 -5.81 -32.97 4.26
CA GLU A 75 -6.44 -34.28 4.36
C GLU A 75 -6.83 -34.76 2.95
N GLY A 76 -6.10 -35.74 2.42
CA GLY A 76 -6.29 -36.26 1.05
C GLY A 76 -5.34 -35.70 0.00
N ILE A 77 -4.35 -34.88 0.39
CA ILE A 77 -3.20 -34.57 -0.47
C ILE A 77 -2.14 -35.63 -0.24
N ASP A 78 -2.18 -36.73 -1.01
CA ASP A 78 -1.07 -37.67 -1.10
C ASP A 78 0.08 -36.98 -1.85
N LEU A 79 1.18 -36.75 -1.15
CA LEU A 79 2.43 -36.30 -1.75
C LEU A 79 3.17 -37.54 -2.24
N ASP A 80 2.90 -37.95 -3.48
CA ASP A 80 3.75 -38.93 -4.20
C ASP A 80 5.13 -38.32 -4.56
#